data_AF-A0A7V6HCX2-F1
#
_entry.id   AF-A0A7V6HCX2-F1
#
_cell.length_a   1.000
_cell.length_b   1.000
_cell.length_c   1.000
_cell.angle_alpha   90.00
_cell.angle_beta   90.00
_cell.angle_gamma   90.00
#
_symmetry.space_group_name_H-M   'P 1'
#
loop_
_entity.id
_entity.type
_entity.pdbx_description
1 polymer ?
#
loop_
_entity_poly.entity_id
_entity_poly.type
_entity_poly.pdbx_seq_one_letter_code
_entity_poly.pdbx_strand_id
1 'polypeptide(L)'
;MQNALEAVNILKYAAEMEKSGQAFFLEKSEQFQNPVTRKLFLDLAEIEESHYRFIVRQLERYSENPDDFTVSEDVKSHDESTFFAQRDDAERLDVTLTESQVPDLNVLRMAYLIERDFKEFYADAVDLVDDPELKSLFEMLSRWESGHEKLFKGEYDRLKREYLTMPWGG
;
A
#
# COMPACT_ATOMS: atom_id res chain seq x y z
N MET A 1 -8.81 -27.63 -12.70
CA MET A 1 -8.50 -26.81 -13.91
C MET A 1 -9.21 -25.46 -13.88
N GLN A 2 -10.53 -25.38 -13.64
CA GLN A 2 -11.22 -24.09 -13.58
C GLN A 2 -10.75 -23.20 -12.41
N ASN A 3 -10.63 -23.77 -11.21
CA ASN A 3 -10.22 -23.04 -10.01
C ASN A 3 -8.76 -22.53 -10.08
N ALA A 4 -7.87 -23.28 -10.73
CA ALA A 4 -6.47 -22.85 -10.93
C ALA A 4 -6.37 -21.68 -11.93
N LEU A 5 -7.20 -21.68 -12.98
CA LEU A 5 -7.26 -20.56 -13.93
C LEU A 5 -7.80 -19.29 -13.27
N GLU A 6 -8.82 -19.43 -12.41
CA GLU A 6 -9.38 -18.33 -11.62
C GLU A 6 -8.33 -17.74 -10.66
N ALA A 7 -7.63 -18.59 -9.90
CA ALA A 7 -6.52 -18.17 -9.04
C ALA A 7 -5.40 -17.42 -9.79
N VAL A 8 -4.99 -17.91 -10.96
CA VAL A 8 -4.02 -17.24 -11.83
C VAL A 8 -4.51 -15.85 -12.26
N ASN A 9 -5.81 -15.69 -12.56
CA ASN A 9 -6.36 -14.39 -12.94
C ASN A 9 -6.41 -13.42 -11.75
N ILE A 10 -6.73 -13.91 -10.55
CA ILE A 10 -6.71 -13.09 -9.32
C ILE A 10 -5.29 -12.60 -9.04
N LEU A 11 -4.27 -13.47 -9.13
CA LEU A 11 -2.86 -13.08 -8.96
C LEU A 11 -2.38 -12.08 -10.00
N LYS A 12 -2.79 -12.23 -11.27
CA LYS A 12 -2.49 -11.25 -12.32
C LYS A 12 -3.11 -9.89 -12.02
N TYR A 13 -4.37 -9.88 -11.60
CA TYR A 13 -5.07 -8.65 -11.24
C TYR A 13 -4.40 -7.98 -10.04
N ALA A 14 -4.04 -8.74 -9.01
CA ALA A 14 -3.27 -8.26 -7.86
C ALA A 14 -1.95 -7.60 -8.28
N ALA A 15 -1.16 -8.24 -9.16
CA ALA A 15 0.08 -7.67 -9.65
C ALA A 15 -0.14 -6.33 -10.40
N GLU A 16 -1.17 -6.24 -11.24
CA GLU A 16 -1.50 -4.99 -11.94
C GLU A 16 -1.99 -3.89 -10.97
N MET A 17 -2.68 -4.27 -9.89
CA MET A 17 -3.05 -3.33 -8.82
C MET A 17 -1.81 -2.72 -8.17
N GLU A 18 -0.86 -3.53 -7.70
CA GLU A 18 0.37 -3.01 -7.10
C GLU A 18 1.18 -2.17 -8.08
N LYS A 19 1.26 -2.60 -9.34
CA LYS A 19 1.98 -1.84 -10.35
C LYS A 19 1.33 -0.49 -10.62
N SER A 20 0.01 -0.42 -10.58
CA SER A 20 -0.76 0.81 -10.74
C SER A 20 -0.65 1.71 -9.51
N GLY A 21 -0.68 1.15 -8.30
CA GLY A 21 -0.44 1.84 -7.04
C GLY A 21 0.95 2.49 -7.02
N GLN A 22 1.98 1.71 -7.32
CA GLN A 22 3.36 2.18 -7.47
C GLN A 22 3.49 3.38 -8.41
N ALA A 23 2.91 3.28 -9.61
CA ALA A 23 2.95 4.35 -10.60
C ALA A 23 2.23 5.62 -10.09
N PHE A 24 1.07 5.46 -9.44
CA PHE A 24 0.33 6.56 -8.84
C PHE A 24 1.17 7.27 -7.77
N PHE A 25 1.76 6.53 -6.84
CA PHE A 25 2.55 7.12 -5.76
C PHE A 25 3.79 7.84 -6.27
N LEU A 26 4.47 7.26 -7.27
CA LEU A 26 5.59 7.92 -7.92
C LEU A 26 5.18 9.23 -8.59
N GLU A 27 4.10 9.24 -9.38
CA GLU A 27 3.57 10.44 -10.04
C GLU A 27 3.16 11.52 -9.03
N LYS A 28 2.48 11.14 -7.95
CA LYS A 28 2.05 12.10 -6.92
C LYS A 28 3.21 12.63 -6.09
N SER A 29 4.26 11.84 -5.89
CA SER A 29 5.48 12.29 -5.20
C SER A 29 6.08 13.54 -5.85
N GLU A 30 5.98 13.66 -7.18
CA GLU A 30 6.51 14.78 -7.95
C GLU A 30 5.78 16.10 -7.70
N GLN A 31 4.54 16.04 -7.21
CA GLN A 31 3.66 17.20 -7.04
C GLN A 31 3.79 17.82 -5.64
N PHE A 32 4.34 17.08 -4.66
CA PHE A 32 4.51 17.58 -3.31
C PHE A 32 5.68 18.56 -3.20
N GLN A 33 5.41 19.72 -2.62
CA GLN A 33 6.43 20.69 -2.23
C GLN A 33 7.07 20.32 -0.89
N ASN A 34 6.31 19.68 0.01
CA ASN A 34 6.82 19.21 1.28
C ASN A 34 7.75 18.00 1.07
N PRO A 35 9.05 18.10 1.42
CA PRO A 35 10.00 17.01 1.20
C PRO A 35 9.70 15.76 2.04
N VAL A 36 9.06 15.91 3.21
CA VAL A 36 8.65 14.80 4.08
C VAL A 36 7.52 14.00 3.43
N THR A 37 6.48 14.69 2.94
CA THR A 37 5.36 14.06 2.23
C THR A 37 5.83 13.44 0.91
N ARG A 38 6.69 14.13 0.16
CA ARG A 38 7.33 13.58 -1.04
C ARG A 38 8.06 12.28 -0.74
N LYS A 39 8.93 12.27 0.29
CA LYS A 39 9.67 11.07 0.69
C LYS A 39 8.72 9.94 1.09
N LEU A 40 7.63 10.22 1.81
CA LEU A 40 6.63 9.21 2.17
C LEU A 40 6.05 8.49 0.93
N PHE A 41 5.69 9.24 -0.11
CA PHE A 41 5.15 8.64 -1.33
C PHE A 41 6.20 7.88 -2.14
N LEU A 42 7.45 8.36 -2.16
CA LEU A 42 8.56 7.64 -2.81
C LEU A 42 8.86 6.32 -2.10
N ASP A 43 8.94 6.35 -0.77
CA ASP A 43 9.16 5.17 0.05
C ASP A 43 8.05 4.13 -0.19
N LEU A 44 6.78 4.55 -0.21
CA LEU A 44 5.67 3.65 -0.51
C LEU A 44 5.73 3.09 -1.94
N ALA A 45 6.07 3.91 -2.94
CA ALA A 45 6.22 3.43 -4.31
C ALA A 45 7.30 2.33 -4.44
N GLU A 46 8.37 2.38 -3.64
CA GLU A 46 9.40 1.33 -3.60
C GLU A 46 8.88 0.03 -2.95
N ILE A 47 8.03 0.16 -1.92
CA ILE A 47 7.34 -0.97 -1.29
C ILE A 47 6.37 -1.62 -2.28
N GLU A 48 5.52 -0.84 -2.96
CA GLU A 48 4.58 -1.38 -3.95
C GLU A 48 5.30 -2.06 -5.14
N GLU A 49 6.48 -1.56 -5.52
CA GLU A 49 7.30 -2.27 -6.50
C GLU A 49 7.76 -3.64 -5.98
N SER A 50 8.10 -3.73 -4.69
CA SER A 50 8.50 -4.97 -4.05
C SER A 50 7.33 -5.96 -3.94
N HIS A 51 6.13 -5.47 -3.60
CA HIS A 51 4.88 -6.23 -3.64
C HIS A 51 4.60 -6.79 -5.02
N TYR A 52 4.59 -5.93 -6.05
CA TYR A 52 4.42 -6.34 -7.45
C TYR A 52 5.38 -7.47 -7.84
N ARG A 53 6.68 -7.28 -7.58
CA ARG A 53 7.70 -8.28 -7.92
C ARG A 53 7.48 -9.58 -7.15
N PHE A 54 7.05 -9.49 -5.89
CA PHE A 54 6.75 -10.67 -5.08
C PHE A 54 5.56 -11.45 -5.64
N ILE A 55 4.46 -10.78 -5.96
CA ILE A 55 3.26 -11.40 -6.53
C ILE A 55 3.57 -12.03 -7.88
N VAL A 56 4.34 -11.36 -8.75
CA VAL A 56 4.77 -11.93 -10.04
C VAL A 56 5.54 -13.24 -9.86
N ARG A 57 6.45 -13.32 -8.89
CA ARG A 57 7.16 -14.57 -8.58
C ARG A 57 6.22 -15.67 -8.10
N GLN A 58 5.22 -15.35 -7.27
CA GLN A 58 4.24 -16.34 -6.82
C GLN A 58 3.33 -16.78 -7.98
N LEU A 59 2.92 -15.86 -8.85
CA LEU A 59 2.15 -16.13 -10.06
C LEU A 59 2.88 -17.09 -11.00
N GLU A 60 4.17 -16.86 -11.25
CA GLU A 60 5.00 -17.73 -12.09
C GLU A 60 5.04 -19.15 -11.50
N ARG A 61 5.40 -19.28 -10.22
CA ARG A 61 5.48 -20.58 -9.52
C ARG A 61 4.14 -21.32 -9.50
N TYR A 62 3.05 -20.62 -9.18
CA TYR A 62 1.71 -21.20 -9.16
C TYR A 62 1.27 -21.63 -10.56
N SER A 63 1.60 -20.84 -11.60
CA SER A 63 1.23 -21.18 -12.98
C SER A 63 1.99 -22.38 -13.52
N GLU A 64 3.23 -22.62 -13.06
CA GLU A 64 4.05 -23.76 -13.46
C GLU A 64 3.61 -25.07 -12.82
N ASN A 65 3.37 -25.07 -11.50
CA ASN A 65 2.96 -26.27 -10.77
C ASN A 65 2.05 -25.93 -9.57
N PRO A 66 0.73 -25.76 -9.80
CA PRO A 66 -0.22 -25.43 -8.73
C PRO A 66 -0.23 -26.47 -7.59
N ASP A 67 -0.06 -27.75 -7.91
CA ASP A 67 -0.20 -28.85 -6.94
C ASP A 67 0.98 -28.93 -5.94
N ASP A 68 2.10 -28.26 -6.22
CA ASP A 68 3.31 -28.17 -5.37
C ASP A 68 3.63 -26.72 -4.99
N PHE A 69 2.66 -25.82 -5.15
CA PHE A 69 2.85 -24.42 -4.81
C PHE A 69 2.97 -24.25 -3.29
N THR A 70 3.94 -23.44 -2.87
CA THR A 70 4.17 -23.04 -1.49
C THR A 70 4.59 -21.59 -1.48
N VAL A 71 4.02 -20.76 -0.60
CA VAL A 71 4.41 -19.35 -0.52
C VAL A 71 5.85 -19.27 -0.02
N SER A 72 6.74 -18.60 -0.78
CA SER A 72 8.14 -18.47 -0.38
C SER A 72 8.26 -17.73 0.96
N GLU A 73 8.98 -18.30 1.92
CA GLU A 73 9.12 -17.72 3.27
C GLU A 73 10.03 -16.48 3.33
N ASP A 74 10.85 -16.24 2.31
CA ASP A 74 11.91 -15.22 2.30
C ASP A 74 11.41 -13.77 2.47
N VAL A 75 10.10 -13.52 2.35
CA VAL A 75 9.50 -12.17 2.50
C VAL A 75 8.68 -12.02 3.79
N LYS A 76 8.42 -13.11 4.55
CA LYS A 76 7.74 -13.03 5.86
C LYS A 76 8.51 -12.18 6.90
N SER A 77 9.76 -11.79 6.60
CA SER A 77 10.62 -11.00 7.48
C SER A 77 10.69 -9.50 7.17
N HIS A 78 10.06 -9.00 6.09
CA HIS A 78 9.88 -7.56 5.91
C HIS A 78 8.66 -7.14 6.72
N ASP A 79 8.87 -6.95 8.02
CA ASP A 79 7.91 -6.24 8.85
C ASP A 79 7.91 -4.77 8.42
N GLU A 80 7.13 -4.44 7.39
CA GLU A 80 6.94 -3.09 6.86
C GLU A 80 6.38 -2.14 7.92
N SER A 81 5.74 -2.68 8.96
CA SER A 81 5.31 -1.90 10.10
C SER A 81 6.52 -1.27 10.82
N THR A 82 7.68 -1.91 10.82
CA THR A 82 8.94 -1.35 11.36
C THR A 82 9.53 -0.24 10.49
N PHE A 83 9.39 -0.32 9.16
CA PHE A 83 9.95 0.66 8.23
C PHE A 83 9.32 2.05 8.44
N PHE A 84 8.00 2.07 8.69
CA PHE A 84 7.29 3.32 8.96
C PHE A 84 7.15 3.67 10.44
N ALA A 85 7.16 2.69 11.36
CA ALA A 85 7.19 2.98 12.81
C ALA A 85 8.49 3.66 13.26
N GLN A 86 9.58 3.49 12.51
CA GLN A 86 10.84 4.19 12.73
C GLN A 86 10.83 5.67 12.29
N ARG A 87 9.73 6.17 11.70
CA ARG A 87 9.51 7.61 11.60
C ARG A 87 9.21 8.17 12.99
N ASP A 88 10.29 8.34 13.74
CA ASP A 88 10.35 8.98 15.04
C ASP A 88 9.74 10.38 14.99
N ASP A 89 9.33 10.87 16.15
CA ASP A 89 8.79 12.22 16.32
C ASP A 89 9.71 13.34 15.84
N ALA A 90 10.98 13.05 15.53
CA ALA A 90 12.00 13.97 15.08
C ALA A 90 11.94 14.34 13.58
N GLU A 91 11.34 13.51 12.71
CA GLU A 91 11.04 13.89 11.31
C GLU A 91 9.68 14.60 11.16
N ARG A 92 8.94 14.79 12.28
CA ARG A 92 7.76 15.67 12.38
C ARG A 92 8.17 17.14 12.31
N LEU A 93 8.97 17.50 11.30
CA LEU A 93 9.48 18.85 11.09
C LEU A 93 8.32 19.82 11.28
N ASP A 94 8.55 20.72 12.22
CA ASP A 94 7.78 21.88 12.63
C ASP A 94 7.54 22.80 11.42
N VAL A 95 6.79 22.30 10.43
CA VAL A 95 6.39 23.03 9.25
C VAL A 95 5.07 23.68 9.61
N THR A 96 5.15 24.95 9.99
CA THR A 96 4.00 25.82 10.12
C THR A 96 3.18 25.71 8.83
N LEU A 97 2.01 25.10 8.93
CA LEU A 97 1.16 24.87 7.78
C LEU A 97 0.80 26.21 7.13
N THR A 98 0.82 26.26 5.80
CA THR A 98 0.42 27.43 5.01
C THR A 98 -0.81 27.10 4.16
N GLU A 99 -1.59 28.11 3.76
CA GLU A 99 -2.82 27.93 2.93
C GLU A 99 -2.59 27.15 1.63
N SER A 100 -1.32 27.04 1.17
CA SER A 100 -0.91 26.32 -0.04
C SER A 100 -1.01 24.79 0.04
N GLN A 101 -1.46 24.20 1.17
CA GLN A 101 -1.40 22.74 1.42
C GLN A 101 -2.75 22.00 1.38
N VAL A 102 -3.85 22.64 0.96
CA VAL A 102 -5.12 21.95 0.63
C VAL A 102 -4.94 20.79 -0.37
N PRO A 103 -4.08 20.91 -1.41
CA PRO A 103 -3.82 19.79 -2.33
C PRO A 103 -3.27 18.56 -1.63
N ASP A 104 -2.43 18.71 -0.61
CA ASP A 104 -1.77 17.59 0.08
C ASP A 104 -2.78 16.73 0.85
N LEU A 105 -3.81 17.35 1.43
CA LEU A 105 -4.87 16.64 2.14
C LEU A 105 -5.69 15.73 1.21
N ASN A 106 -5.95 16.18 -0.02
CA ASN A 106 -6.67 15.39 -1.01
C ASN A 106 -5.82 14.22 -1.51
N VAL A 107 -4.51 14.42 -1.68
CA VAL A 107 -3.62 13.33 -2.12
C VAL A 107 -3.44 12.28 -1.03
N LEU A 108 -3.28 12.68 0.23
CA LEU A 108 -3.30 11.75 1.36
C LEU A 108 -4.64 11.02 1.48
N ARG A 109 -5.74 11.72 1.17
CA ARG A 109 -7.06 11.09 1.11
C ARG A 109 -7.15 10.01 0.04
N MET A 110 -6.60 10.27 -1.15
CA MET A 110 -6.56 9.28 -2.22
C MET A 110 -5.68 8.11 -1.84
N ALA A 111 -4.48 8.36 -1.28
CA ALA A 111 -3.59 7.30 -0.83
C ALA A 111 -4.27 6.36 0.16
N TYR A 112 -4.87 6.86 1.25
CA TYR A 112 -5.54 5.97 2.21
C TYR A 112 -6.70 5.17 1.59
N LEU A 113 -7.40 5.75 0.59
CA LEU A 113 -8.49 5.05 -0.08
C LEU A 113 -7.99 3.93 -0.99
N ILE A 114 -6.89 4.17 -1.73
CA ILE A 114 -6.23 3.17 -2.57
C ILE A 114 -5.78 1.99 -1.70
N GLU A 115 -5.05 2.27 -0.61
CA GLU A 115 -4.59 1.22 0.33
C GLU A 115 -5.73 0.42 0.92
N ARG A 116 -6.82 1.10 1.28
CA ARG A 116 -8.02 0.42 1.79
C ARG A 116 -8.64 -0.49 0.74
N ASP A 117 -8.75 -0.02 -0.51
CA ASP A 117 -9.30 -0.79 -1.61
C ASP A 117 -8.41 -2.02 -1.91
N PHE A 118 -7.08 -1.91 -1.78
CA PHE A 118 -6.15 -3.04 -1.93
C PHE A 118 -6.31 -4.05 -0.78
N LYS A 119 -6.34 -3.57 0.47
CA LYS A 119 -6.61 -4.40 1.65
C LYS A 119 -7.93 -5.18 1.51
N GLU A 120 -9.01 -4.50 1.10
CA GLU A 120 -10.34 -5.09 0.92
C GLU A 120 -10.33 -6.11 -0.21
N PHE A 121 -9.71 -5.80 -1.35
CA PHE A 121 -9.52 -6.76 -2.43
C PHE A 121 -8.81 -8.04 -1.96
N TYR A 122 -7.70 -7.91 -1.21
CA TYR A 122 -6.98 -9.07 -0.71
C TYR A 122 -7.77 -9.87 0.32
N ALA A 123 -8.54 -9.20 1.19
CA ALA A 123 -9.41 -9.87 2.14
C ALA A 123 -10.49 -10.70 1.40
N ASP A 124 -11.10 -10.13 0.37
CA ASP A 124 -12.11 -10.81 -0.44
C ASP A 124 -11.50 -11.95 -1.26
N ALA A 125 -10.27 -11.80 -1.77
CA ALA A 125 -9.58 -12.80 -2.57
C ALA A 125 -9.34 -14.13 -1.83
N VAL A 126 -9.26 -14.11 -0.49
CA VAL A 126 -9.14 -15.32 0.35
C VAL A 126 -10.32 -16.28 0.14
N ASP A 127 -11.52 -15.73 -0.07
CA ASP A 127 -12.75 -16.51 -0.28
C ASP A 127 -12.92 -16.95 -1.76
N LEU A 128 -12.12 -16.40 -2.67
CA LEU A 128 -12.17 -16.69 -4.10
C LEU A 128 -11.21 -17.80 -4.56
N VAL A 129 -10.35 -18.29 -3.66
CA VAL A 129 -9.40 -19.37 -3.93
C VAL A 129 -9.62 -20.55 -2.99
N ASP A 130 -9.34 -21.77 -3.47
CA ASP A 130 -9.41 -22.98 -2.63
C ASP A 130 -8.06 -23.35 -2.01
N ASP A 131 -6.98 -22.97 -2.69
CA ASP A 131 -5.61 -23.33 -2.32
C ASP A 131 -5.21 -22.66 -0.98
N PRO A 132 -4.83 -23.44 0.04
CA PRO A 132 -4.54 -22.90 1.37
C PRO A 132 -3.28 -22.00 1.39
N GLU A 133 -2.32 -22.24 0.51
CA GLU A 133 -1.11 -21.41 0.39
C GLU A 133 -1.48 -20.06 -0.24
N LEU A 134 -2.35 -20.04 -1.26
CA LEU A 134 -2.88 -18.79 -1.80
C LEU A 134 -3.74 -18.01 -0.80
N LYS A 135 -4.55 -18.70 0.02
CA LYS A 135 -5.26 -18.04 1.12
C LYS A 135 -4.29 -17.36 2.08
N SER A 136 -3.25 -18.08 2.51
CA SER A 136 -2.22 -17.51 3.37
C SER A 136 -1.49 -16.33 2.73
N LEU A 137 -1.27 -16.36 1.41
CA LEU A 137 -0.68 -15.27 0.65
C LEU A 137 -1.56 -14.02 0.69
N PHE A 138 -2.85 -14.14 0.35
CA PHE A 138 -3.77 -12.99 0.32
C PHE A 138 -4.05 -12.43 1.71
N GLU A 139 -4.15 -13.28 2.73
CA GLU A 139 -4.22 -12.81 4.12
C GLU A 139 -2.99 -12.02 4.54
N MET A 140 -1.80 -12.39 4.05
CA MET A 140 -0.56 -11.67 4.32
C MET A 140 -0.56 -10.31 3.63
N LEU A 141 -0.87 -10.25 2.33
CA LEU A 141 -0.95 -9.01 1.56
C LEU A 141 -1.99 -8.05 2.18
N SER A 142 -3.18 -8.55 2.53
CA SER A 142 -4.20 -7.74 3.22
C SER A 142 -3.69 -7.12 4.53
N ARG A 143 -2.82 -7.83 5.28
CA ARG A 143 -2.21 -7.27 6.49
C ARG A 143 -1.20 -6.16 6.19
N TRP A 144 -0.40 -6.28 5.13
CA TRP A 144 0.52 -5.23 4.69
C TRP A 144 -0.24 -3.97 4.32
N GLU A 145 -1.25 -4.08 3.46
CA GLU A 145 -2.06 -2.93 3.04
C GLU A 145 -2.88 -2.33 4.18
N SER A 146 -3.30 -3.14 5.17
CA SER A 146 -3.91 -2.61 6.38
C SER A 146 -2.95 -1.71 7.18
N GLY A 147 -1.65 -1.99 7.14
CA GLY A 147 -0.62 -1.15 7.73
C GLY A 147 -0.53 0.19 7.00
N HIS A 148 -0.43 0.17 5.68
CA HIS A 148 -0.40 1.35 4.82
C HIS A 148 -1.66 2.22 4.98
N GLU A 149 -2.85 1.62 4.92
CA GLU A 149 -4.14 2.31 5.13
C GLU A 149 -4.13 3.12 6.44
N LYS A 150 -3.73 2.49 7.54
CA LYS A 150 -3.72 3.13 8.86
C LYS A 150 -2.73 4.29 8.91
N LEU A 151 -1.58 4.15 8.28
CA LEU A 151 -0.59 5.21 8.19
C LEU A 151 -1.15 6.43 7.46
N PHE A 152 -1.65 6.26 6.23
CA PHE A 152 -2.14 7.38 5.44
C PHE A 152 -3.39 8.01 6.03
N LYS A 153 -4.28 7.20 6.61
CA LYS A 153 -5.44 7.70 7.34
C LYS A 153 -5.03 8.51 8.57
N GLY A 154 -4.00 8.06 9.30
CA GLY A 154 -3.45 8.77 10.45
C GLY A 154 -2.91 10.15 10.08
N GLU A 155 -2.10 10.23 9.02
CA GLU A 155 -1.56 11.49 8.50
C GLU A 155 -2.65 12.41 7.95
N TYR A 156 -3.62 11.86 7.21
CA TYR A 156 -4.79 12.61 6.74
C TYR A 156 -5.58 13.21 7.91
N ASP A 157 -5.91 12.40 8.92
CA ASP A 157 -6.69 12.85 10.09
C ASP A 157 -5.93 13.90 10.90
N ARG A 158 -4.60 13.79 10.98
CA ARG A 158 -3.74 14.77 11.65
C ARG A 158 -3.76 16.12 10.90
N LEU A 159 -3.42 16.13 9.62
CA LEU A 159 -3.38 17.36 8.82
C LEU A 159 -4.76 18.00 8.70
N LYS A 160 -5.82 17.20 8.58
CA LYS A 160 -7.21 17.69 8.61
C LYS A 160 -7.50 18.46 9.90
N ARG A 161 -7.10 17.93 11.07
CA ARG A 161 -7.31 18.62 12.35
C ARG A 161 -6.57 19.95 12.40
N GLU A 162 -5.29 19.95 12.01
CA GLU A 162 -4.47 21.16 12.02
C GLU A 162 -5.06 22.24 11.08
N TYR A 163 -5.48 21.85 9.88
CA TYR A 163 -6.16 22.73 8.91
C TYR A 163 -7.46 23.33 9.46
N LEU A 164 -8.30 22.54 10.14
CA LEU A 164 -9.54 23.03 10.75
C LEU A 164 -9.30 24.01 11.91
N THR A 165 -8.12 23.96 12.54
CA THR A 165 -7.74 24.85 13.65
C THR A 165 -7.00 26.11 13.20
N MET A 166 -6.72 26.27 11.91
CA MET A 166 -6.06 27.46 11.40
C MET A 166 -6.93 28.71 11.53
N PRO A 167 -6.34 29.87 11.87
CA PRO A 167 -7.02 31.15 11.72
C PRO A 167 -7.20 31.45 10.22
N TRP A 168 -8.46 31.38 9.76
CA TRP A 168 -8.84 31.77 8.41
C TRP A 168 -8.92 33.30 8.32
N GLY A 169 -7.91 33.92 7.69
CA GLY A 169 -7.89 35.34 7.37
C GLY A 169 -7.25 36.25 8.43
N GLY A 170 -6.23 37.00 7.99
CA GLY A 170 -5.88 38.33 8.45
C GLY A 170 -6.02 39.30 7.28
#